data_AF-A0A4Q2ZA55-F1
#
_entry.id   AF-A0A4Q2ZA55-F1
#
_cell.length_a   1.000
_cell.length_b   1.000
_cell.length_c   1.000
_cell.angle_alpha   90.00
_cell.angle_beta   90.00
_cell.angle_gamma   90.00
#
_symmetry.space_group_name_H-M   'P 1'
#
loop_
_entity.id
_entity.type
_entity.pdbx_description
1 polymer ?
#
loop_
_entity_poly.entity_id
_entity_poly.type
_entity_poly.pdbx_seq_one_letter_code
_entity_poly.pdbx_strand_id
1 'polypeptide(L)'
;MLFLLLSMTPVASVSQAEFEAAAARCALDLSPQSRGPRHQAYRSRDGQTVTIWDFQGMEEKVACMRQWAAAQSIAFIQMRD
;
A
#
# COMPACT_ATOMS: atom_id res chain seq x y z
N MET A 1 23.09 18.04 32.83
CA MET A 1 23.28 17.47 31.48
C MET A 1 21.95 16.88 31.02
N LEU A 2 21.30 17.51 30.04
CA LEU A 2 20.05 17.02 29.46
C LEU A 2 20.41 16.09 28.30
N PHE A 3 20.19 14.79 28.46
CA PHE A 3 20.40 13.80 27.38
C PHE A 3 19.21 13.87 26.42
N LEU A 4 19.43 14.44 25.22
CA LEU A 4 18.50 14.35 24.10
C LEU A 4 18.55 12.92 23.54
N LEU A 5 17.60 12.08 23.96
CA LEU A 5 17.36 10.78 23.34
C LEU A 5 16.60 11.03 22.03
N LEU A 6 17.31 10.91 20.91
CA LEU A 6 16.71 10.79 19.59
C LEU A 6 15.97 9.45 19.52
N SER A 7 14.68 9.47 19.82
CA SER A 7 13.79 8.34 19.58
C SER A 7 13.69 8.13 18.07
N MET A 8 14.47 7.20 17.51
CA MET A 8 14.24 6.74 16.14
C MET A 8 12.91 5.98 16.15
N THR A 9 11.83 6.64 15.73
CA THR A 9 10.58 5.93 15.47
C THR A 9 10.86 4.87 14.42
N PRO A 10 10.61 3.58 14.71
CA PRO A 10 10.80 2.54 13.72
C PRO A 10 9.94 2.88 12.50
N VAL A 11 10.57 2.91 11.33
CA VAL A 11 9.83 3.18 10.09
C VAL A 11 8.92 1.98 9.86
N ALA A 12 7.60 2.23 9.83
CA ALA A 12 6.63 1.18 9.63
C ALA A 12 6.81 0.54 8.25
N SER A 13 6.77 -0.79 8.20
CA SER A 13 6.97 -1.59 7.00
C SER A 13 6.06 -2.81 7.06
N VAL A 14 5.45 -3.16 5.94
CA VAL A 14 4.62 -4.36 5.80
C VAL A 14 5.29 -5.41 4.91
N SER A 15 5.09 -6.67 5.27
CA SER A 15 5.55 -7.82 4.49
C SER A 15 4.73 -8.02 3.21
N GLN A 16 5.24 -8.87 2.31
CA GLN A 16 4.51 -9.31 1.11
C GLN A 16 3.18 -9.98 1.48
N ALA A 17 3.18 -10.86 2.48
CA ALA A 17 2.00 -11.61 2.88
C ALA A 17 0.91 -10.69 3.46
N GLU A 18 1.28 -9.69 4.26
CA GLU A 18 0.33 -8.70 4.80
C GLU A 18 -0.31 -7.87 3.69
N PHE A 19 0.48 -7.44 2.71
CA PHE A 19 -0.01 -6.74 1.54
C PHE A 19 -0.97 -7.59 0.70
N GLU A 20 -0.63 -8.85 0.42
CA GLU A 20 -1.48 -9.78 -0.34
C GLU A 20 -2.79 -10.07 0.39
N ALA A 21 -2.75 -10.26 1.71
CA ALA A 21 -3.95 -10.45 2.52
C ALA A 21 -4.86 -9.21 2.51
N ALA A 22 -4.29 -8.01 2.56
CA ALA A 22 -5.03 -6.76 2.45
C ALA A 22 -5.66 -6.58 1.06
N ALA A 23 -4.89 -6.85 0.01
CA ALA A 23 -5.38 -6.78 -1.37
C ALA A 23 -6.55 -7.76 -1.59
N ALA A 24 -6.44 -8.99 -1.09
CA ALA A 24 -7.51 -9.99 -1.17
C ALA A 24 -8.78 -9.52 -0.43
N ARG A 25 -8.63 -8.98 0.79
CA ARG A 25 -9.75 -8.38 1.56
C ARG A 25 -10.41 -7.22 0.83
N CYS A 26 -9.63 -6.39 0.14
CA CYS A 26 -10.12 -5.26 -0.63
C CYS A 26 -10.52 -5.61 -2.07
N ALA A 27 -10.58 -6.90 -2.42
CA ALA A 27 -10.91 -7.41 -3.75
C ALA A 27 -10.07 -6.80 -4.89
N LEU A 28 -8.79 -6.51 -4.62
CA LEU A 28 -7.82 -6.05 -5.60
C LEU A 28 -7.19 -7.23 -6.33
N ASP A 29 -7.11 -7.09 -7.65
CA ASP A 29 -6.47 -8.08 -8.51
C ASP A 29 -4.98 -7.75 -8.67
N LEU A 30 -4.14 -8.57 -8.02
CA LEU A 30 -2.69 -8.48 -8.12
C LEU A 30 -2.12 -9.29 -9.29
N SER A 31 -2.95 -9.91 -10.14
CA SER A 31 -2.44 -10.66 -11.28
C SER A 31 -1.77 -9.73 -12.31
N PRO A 32 -0.70 -10.19 -12.98
CA PRO A 32 -0.14 -9.45 -14.10
C PRO A 32 -1.18 -9.37 -15.22
N GLN A 33 -1.68 -8.17 -15.52
CA GLN A 33 -2.61 -7.98 -16.62
C GLN A 33 -1.87 -7.95 -17.97
N SER A 34 -2.45 -8.60 -18.98
CA SER A 34 -1.86 -8.72 -20.32
C SER A 34 -1.95 -7.44 -21.16
N ARG A 35 -2.82 -6.49 -20.78
CA ARG A 35 -2.96 -5.16 -21.39
C ARG A 35 -3.28 -4.14 -20.30
N GLY A 36 -2.42 -3.14 -20.11
CA GLY A 36 -2.56 -2.10 -19.08
C GLY A 36 -1.40 -2.10 -18.08
N PRO A 37 -1.31 -1.10 -17.18
CA PRO A 37 -0.20 -1.02 -16.26
C PRO A 37 -0.21 -2.24 -15.34
N ARG A 38 1.00 -2.77 -15.18
CA ARG A 38 1.31 -4.06 -14.59
C ARG A 38 0.82 -4.06 -13.13
N HIS A 39 -0.23 -4.84 -12.84
CA HIS A 39 -0.85 -5.02 -11.51
C HIS A 39 -1.67 -3.80 -11.04
N GLN A 40 -2.87 -4.04 -10.46
CA GLN A 40 -3.71 -2.95 -9.91
C GLN A 40 -3.06 -2.28 -8.71
N ALA A 41 -2.24 -3.01 -7.96
CA ALA A 41 -1.54 -2.51 -6.80
C ALA A 41 -0.15 -3.16 -6.68
N TYR A 42 0.78 -2.44 -6.08
CA TYR A 42 2.14 -2.87 -5.81
C TYR A 42 2.61 -2.34 -4.45
N ARG A 43 3.40 -3.14 -3.74
CA ARG A 43 4.11 -2.73 -2.52
C ARG A 43 5.61 -2.57 -2.82
N SER A 44 6.20 -1.49 -2.34
CA SER A 44 7.65 -1.28 -2.41
C SER A 44 8.43 -2.43 -1.78
N ARG A 45 9.68 -2.63 -2.23
CA ARG A 45 10.54 -3.69 -1.71
C ARG A 45 10.81 -3.57 -0.21
N ASP A 46 10.90 -2.33 0.29
CA ASP A 46 11.09 -2.01 1.71
C ASP A 46 9.80 -2.10 2.54
N GLY A 47 8.64 -2.32 1.90
CA GLY A 47 7.35 -2.44 2.56
C GLY A 47 6.75 -1.13 3.08
N GLN A 48 7.37 0.03 2.78
CA GLN A 48 6.95 1.31 3.34
C GLN A 48 5.97 2.07 2.45
N THR A 49 5.76 1.62 1.22
CA THR A 49 4.90 2.28 0.23
C THR A 49 4.01 1.27 -0.46
N VAL A 50 2.75 1.64 -0.65
CA VAL A 50 1.81 0.92 -1.51
C VAL A 50 1.32 1.88 -2.58
N THR A 51 1.39 1.44 -3.82
CA THR A 51 0.95 2.18 -5.00
C THR A 51 -0.22 1.46 -5.64
N ILE A 52 -1.28 2.19 -5.98
CA ILE A 52 -2.47 1.66 -6.65
C ILE A 52 -2.75 2.45 -7.91
N TRP A 53 -3.05 1.74 -8.99
CA TRP A 53 -3.62 2.28 -10.21
C TRP A 53 -5.14 2.29 -10.06
N ASP A 54 -5.69 3.50 -10.01
CA ASP A 54 -7.12 3.78 -9.85
C ASP A 54 -7.78 3.89 -11.21
N PHE A 55 -8.50 2.83 -11.60
CA PHE A 55 -9.37 2.82 -12.78
C PHE A 55 -10.82 3.07 -12.38
N GLN A 56 -11.66 3.46 -13.35
CA GLN A 56 -13.09 3.63 -13.12
C GLN A 56 -13.73 2.38 -12.49
N GLY A 57 -14.49 2.55 -11.41
CA GLY A 57 -15.16 1.45 -10.70
C GLY A 57 -14.31 0.78 -9.61
N MET A 58 -13.15 1.34 -9.25
CA MET A 58 -12.29 0.85 -8.18
C MET A 58 -12.37 1.66 -6.88
N GLU A 59 -13.25 2.64 -6.79
CA GLU A 59 -13.30 3.64 -5.72
C GLU A 59 -13.35 2.98 -4.33
N GLU A 60 -14.19 1.96 -4.16
CA GLU A 60 -14.33 1.21 -2.90
C GLU A 60 -13.08 0.40 -2.56
N LYS A 61 -12.43 -0.20 -3.57
CA LYS A 61 -11.20 -1.00 -3.40
C LYS A 61 -10.02 -0.11 -3.00
N VAL A 62 -9.90 1.04 -3.66
CA VAL A 62 -8.89 2.07 -3.36
C VAL A 62 -9.10 2.63 -1.97
N ALA A 63 -10.35 2.93 -1.58
CA ALA A 63 -10.68 3.39 -0.24
C ALA A 63 -10.32 2.36 0.84
N CYS A 64 -10.65 1.09 0.60
CA CYS A 64 -10.29 -0.02 1.50
C CYS A 64 -8.78 -0.11 1.72
N MET A 65 -7.98 -0.06 0.64
CA MET A 65 -6.52 -0.11 0.77
C MET A 65 -5.92 1.14 1.41
N ARG A 66 -6.47 2.32 1.11
CA ARG A 66 -6.04 3.58 1.72
C ARG A 66 -6.22 3.53 3.24
N GLN A 67 -7.36 3.01 3.71
CA GLN A 67 -7.61 2.85 5.14
C GLN A 67 -6.65 1.84 5.77
N TRP A 68 -6.41 0.71 5.11
CA TRP A 68 -5.43 -0.27 5.59
C TRP A 68 -4.01 0.31 5.66
N ALA A 69 -3.54 0.99 4.61
CA ALA A 69 -2.21 1.60 4.58
C ALA A 69 -2.04 2.65 5.69
N ALA A 70 -3.07 3.46 5.94
CA ALA A 70 -3.08 4.42 7.05
C ALA A 70 -2.97 3.73 8.41
N ALA A 71 -3.67 2.61 8.63
CA ALA A 71 -3.57 1.82 9.85
C ALA A 71 -2.19 1.20 10.07
N GLN A 72 -1.47 0.90 8.99
CA GLN A 72 -0.09 0.39 9.02
C GLN A 72 0.96 1.51 9.07
N SER A 73 0.55 2.78 9.04
CA SER A 73 1.46 3.93 8.97
C SER A 73 2.45 3.88 7.79
N ILE A 74 2.03 3.31 6.65
CA ILE A 74 2.82 3.25 5.41
C ILE A 74 2.30 4.26 4.38
N ALA A 75 3.17 4.70 3.47
CA ALA A 75 2.80 5.65 2.42
C ALA A 75 1.84 5.01 1.41
N PHE A 76 0.83 5.77 1.00
CA PHE A 76 -0.15 5.35 0.01
C PHE A 76 -0.13 6.29 -1.19
N ILE A 77 0.19 5.74 -2.37
CA ILE A 77 0.22 6.46 -3.63
C ILE A 77 -0.93 5.97 -4.51
N GLN A 78 -1.80 6.89 -4.92
CA GLN A 78 -2.85 6.63 -5.90
C GLN A 78 -2.46 7.29 -7.21
N MET A 79 -2.47 6.53 -8.29
CA MET A 79 -2.26 7.02 -9.64
C MET A 79 -3.55 6.84 -10.41
N ARG A 80 -4.05 7.94 -10.99
CA ARG A 80 -5.22 7.93 -11.87
C ARG A 80 -4.77 7.90 -13.32
N ASP A 81 -5.40 7.03 -14.08
CA ASP A 81 -5.38 7.07 -15.55
C ASP A 81 -6.48 8.03 -16.06
#